data_AF-A0A016RXK6-F1
#
_entry.id   AF-A0A016RXK6-F1
#
_cell.length_a   1.000
_cell.length_b   1.000
_cell.length_c   1.000
_cell.angle_alpha   90.00
_cell.angle_beta   90.00
_cell.angle_gamma   90.00
#
_symmetry.space_group_name_H-M   'P 1'
#
loop_
_entity.id
_entity.type
_entity.pdbx_description
1 polymer ?
#
loop_
_entity_poly.entity_id
_entity_poly.type
_entity_poly.pdbx_seq_one_letter_code
_entity_poly.pdbx_strand_id
1 'polypeptide(L)'
;MRIRDDDNLKVLALFARCTECRCTGFRPILEDEQAVEDGGLFLVDFKLVRGVDGDALCRLCHHAIDSHAAHTHRPGRVEQEKLIQMANDTHGLHSRMSTTEDTDELHIVYQVFQLFLSALKKWSTTVDVPFGFPNFEAISVYSVVTNFAVSSQETNNVKQIQHNIHLASKLLTLMNTWKVPPPSVYHEVVPRVDRMQYRLFYSRWMYYVLLPQRFKSLKQYETVEIFGQKALQLFLKFAVNLAERGEDVQSRSKVSVCDLGSFMTSLLNFLDNPTKSDVKLKNILPSGVDLPKTSAMEFCSLSSRTTRPSTTVVRRRHGLWTTM
;
A
#
# COMPACT_ATOMS: atom_id res chain seq x y z
N MET A 1 36.79 8.92 10.60
CA MET A 1 35.55 8.75 9.81
C MET A 1 35.01 7.32 9.93
N ARG A 2 34.73 6.86 11.17
CA ARG A 2 34.19 5.52 11.51
C ARG A 2 32.83 5.60 12.25
N ILE A 3 32.30 6.81 12.44
CA ILE A 3 31.23 7.08 13.42
C ILE A 3 29.83 6.71 12.88
N ARG A 4 29.58 6.82 11.56
CA ARG A 4 28.23 6.60 10.99
C ARG A 4 27.80 5.14 10.84
N ASP A 5 28.75 4.21 10.72
CA ASP A 5 28.43 2.77 10.49
C ASP A 5 27.97 2.06 11.78
N ASP A 6 28.17 2.71 12.93
CA ASP A 6 27.74 2.21 14.23
C ASP A 6 26.33 2.70 14.59
N ASP A 7 26.02 3.96 14.23
CA ASP A 7 24.72 4.59 14.50
C ASP A 7 23.52 3.79 13.97
N ASN A 8 23.63 3.24 12.74
CA ASN A 8 22.57 2.43 12.18
C ASN A 8 22.43 1.10 12.90
N LEU A 9 23.53 0.46 13.30
CA LEU A 9 23.47 -0.76 14.08
C LEU A 9 22.77 -0.56 15.43
N LYS A 10 22.99 0.59 16.09
CA LYS A 10 22.28 0.93 17.33
C LYS A 10 20.76 0.95 17.15
N VAL A 11 20.30 1.52 16.03
CA VAL A 11 18.86 1.50 15.69
C VAL A 11 18.38 0.08 15.37
N LEU A 12 19.17 -0.71 14.63
CA LEU A 12 18.81 -2.09 14.31
C LEU A 12 18.82 -3.01 15.54
N ALA A 13 19.63 -2.69 16.56
CA ALA A 13 19.68 -3.41 17.83
C ALA A 13 18.33 -3.39 18.56
N LEU A 14 17.48 -2.39 18.31
CA LEU A 14 16.11 -2.34 18.85
C LEU A 14 15.27 -3.55 18.43
N PHE A 15 15.57 -4.13 17.26
CA PHE A 15 14.85 -5.25 16.65
C PHE A 15 15.59 -6.58 16.77
N ALA A 16 16.86 -6.56 17.18
CA ALA A 16 17.74 -7.71 17.19
C ALA A 16 17.67 -8.49 18.51
N ARG A 17 17.83 -9.80 18.43
CA ARG A 17 17.92 -10.65 19.63
C ARG A 17 19.27 -10.43 20.30
N CYS A 18 19.27 -10.46 21.63
CA CYS A 18 20.51 -10.47 22.40
C CYS A 18 21.23 -11.82 22.20
N THR A 19 22.54 -11.78 22.00
CA THR A 19 23.40 -12.98 21.88
C THR A 19 23.62 -13.70 23.21
N GLU A 20 23.37 -13.02 24.33
CA GLU A 20 23.64 -13.53 25.68
C GLU A 20 22.39 -14.06 26.39
N CYS A 21 21.17 -13.77 25.88
CA CYS A 21 19.92 -14.21 26.52
C CYS A 21 18.74 -14.32 25.54
N ARG A 22 17.51 -14.42 26.08
CA ARG A 22 16.26 -14.52 25.31
C ARG A 22 15.64 -13.15 24.95
N CYS A 23 16.32 -12.03 25.23
CA CYS A 23 15.84 -10.71 24.85
C CYS A 23 15.72 -10.59 23.33
N THR A 24 14.64 -9.94 22.85
CA THR A 24 14.31 -9.83 21.42
C THR A 24 14.52 -8.44 20.83
N GLY A 25 15.13 -7.54 21.59
CA GLY A 25 15.39 -6.17 21.15
C GLY A 25 15.96 -5.31 22.26
N PHE A 26 16.97 -4.52 21.92
CA PHE A 26 17.54 -3.53 22.82
C PHE A 26 16.48 -2.49 23.22
N ARG A 27 16.43 -2.13 24.49
CA ARG A 27 15.58 -1.02 25.00
C ARG A 27 16.48 -0.08 25.78
N PRO A 28 16.79 1.13 25.27
CA PRO A 28 17.65 2.05 26.00
C PRO A 28 16.99 2.48 27.31
N ILE A 29 17.82 2.75 28.31
CA ILE A 29 17.43 3.52 29.49
C ILE A 29 17.66 4.99 29.11
N LEU A 30 16.59 5.78 29.04
CA LEU A 30 16.64 7.20 28.71
C LEU A 30 16.32 8.01 29.97
N GLU A 31 17.02 9.13 30.19
CA GLU A 31 17.00 9.88 31.45
C GLU A 31 15.72 10.73 31.68
N ASP A 32 14.78 10.79 30.73
CA ASP A 32 13.58 11.64 30.86
C ASP A 32 12.43 10.98 31.65
N GLU A 33 11.83 11.74 32.57
CA GLU A 33 10.69 11.39 33.45
C GLU A 33 9.38 11.02 32.70
N GLN A 34 9.35 11.05 31.36
CA GLN A 34 8.29 10.45 30.54
C GLN A 34 8.46 8.93 30.32
N ALA A 35 9.55 8.33 30.77
CA ALA A 35 9.88 6.91 30.58
C ALA A 35 8.97 5.90 31.33
N VAL A 36 7.94 6.37 32.04
CA VAL A 36 7.18 5.55 33.01
C VAL A 36 6.10 4.67 32.35
N GLU A 37 5.65 4.94 31.12
CA GLU A 37 4.66 4.07 30.44
C GLU A 37 5.00 3.64 28.99
N ASP A 38 5.98 4.27 28.34
CA ASP A 38 6.20 4.15 26.88
C ASP A 38 7.12 2.98 26.43
N GLY A 39 6.94 1.80 27.03
CA GLY A 39 7.82 0.63 26.80
C GLY A 39 7.75 -0.07 25.44
N GLY A 40 7.07 0.51 24.45
CA GLY A 40 6.91 -0.05 23.11
C GLY A 40 8.12 0.18 22.21
N LEU A 41 8.51 -0.84 21.44
CA LEU A 41 9.55 -0.78 20.38
C LEU A 41 9.36 0.41 19.41
N PHE A 42 8.11 0.85 19.22
CA PHE A 42 7.70 1.85 18.24
C PHE A 42 7.44 3.23 18.84
N LEU A 43 7.77 3.44 20.11
CA LEU A 43 7.71 4.75 20.77
C LEU A 43 9.09 5.38 20.94
N VAL A 44 10.16 4.65 20.61
CA VAL A 44 11.54 5.10 20.76
C VAL A 44 11.97 5.91 19.53
N ASP A 45 12.37 7.17 19.73
CA ASP A 45 12.95 8.00 18.67
C ASP A 45 14.34 7.47 18.25
N PHE A 46 14.47 7.08 16.99
CA PHE A 46 15.73 6.59 16.42
C PHE A 46 16.86 7.61 16.49
N LYS A 47 16.59 8.91 16.60
CA LYS A 47 17.64 9.92 16.83
C LYS A 47 18.25 9.78 18.21
N LEU A 48 17.43 9.56 19.24
CA LEU A 48 17.92 9.36 20.61
C LEU A 48 18.79 8.10 20.68
N VAL A 49 18.34 7.01 20.05
CA VAL A 49 19.07 5.73 20.04
C VAL A 49 20.46 5.82 19.42
N ARG A 50 20.63 6.66 18.38
CA ARG A 50 21.95 6.87 17.77
C ARG A 50 22.93 7.54 18.73
N GLY A 51 22.43 8.40 19.63
CA GLY A 51 23.21 9.13 20.62
C GLY A 51 23.57 8.32 21.87
N VAL A 52 23.02 7.12 22.03
CA VAL A 52 23.30 6.25 23.18
C VAL A 52 24.75 5.75 23.14
N ASP A 53 25.40 5.70 24.31
CA ASP A 53 26.77 5.21 24.47
C ASP A 53 26.91 3.71 24.13
N GLY A 54 28.11 3.28 23.74
CA GLY A 54 28.37 1.90 23.31
C GLY A 54 28.27 0.86 24.45
N ASP A 55 28.38 1.29 25.70
CA ASP A 55 28.22 0.48 26.90
C ASP A 55 26.82 0.56 27.50
N ALA A 56 25.88 1.25 26.85
CA ALA A 56 24.53 1.41 27.35
C ALA A 56 23.83 0.06 27.52
N LEU A 57 23.15 -0.08 28.65
CA LEU A 57 22.52 -1.33 29.06
C LEU A 57 21.06 -1.39 28.61
N CYS A 58 20.63 -2.56 28.18
CA CYS A 58 19.25 -2.84 27.84
C CYS A 58 18.37 -2.84 29.11
N ARG A 59 17.30 -2.05 29.12
CA ARG A 59 16.32 -2.02 30.22
C ARG A 59 15.67 -3.39 30.49
N LEU A 60 15.61 -4.28 29.50
CA LEU A 60 14.93 -5.57 29.62
C LEU A 60 15.83 -6.72 30.08
N CYS A 61 17.14 -6.69 29.76
CA CYS A 61 18.04 -7.79 30.08
C CYS A 61 19.39 -7.37 30.66
N HIS A 62 19.62 -6.07 30.83
CA HIS A 62 20.83 -5.48 31.39
C HIS A 62 22.14 -5.83 30.66
N HIS A 63 22.06 -6.36 29.43
CA HIS A 63 23.23 -6.54 28.57
C HIS A 63 23.47 -5.30 27.71
N ALA A 64 24.71 -5.09 27.31
CA ALA A 64 25.12 -3.96 26.48
C ALA A 64 24.41 -3.97 25.11
N ILE A 65 24.33 -2.80 24.48
CA ILE A 65 23.81 -2.66 23.11
C ILE A 65 24.62 -3.51 22.12
N ASP A 66 25.92 -3.67 22.36
CA ASP A 66 26.80 -4.53 21.55
C ASP A 66 26.31 -5.98 21.53
N SER A 67 25.81 -6.51 22.65
CA SER A 67 25.23 -7.86 22.72
C SER A 67 23.94 -8.00 21.89
N HIS A 68 23.35 -6.89 21.43
CA HIS A 68 22.20 -6.87 20.53
C HIS A 68 22.60 -6.53 19.09
N ALA A 69 23.70 -5.77 18.90
CA ALA A 69 24.27 -5.45 17.60
C ALA A 69 25.22 -6.53 17.06
N ALA A 70 25.61 -7.51 17.89
CA ALA A 70 26.49 -8.62 17.55
C ALA A 70 25.77 -9.73 16.75
N HIS A 71 25.29 -9.41 15.55
CA HIS A 71 24.75 -10.43 14.64
C HIS A 71 25.89 -11.18 13.94
N THR A 72 25.73 -12.50 13.74
CA THR A 72 26.73 -13.37 13.09
C THR A 72 27.07 -12.93 11.66
N HIS A 73 26.12 -12.27 11.01
CA HIS A 73 26.30 -11.58 9.74
C HIS A 73 25.91 -10.11 9.91
N ARG A 74 26.93 -9.23 10.00
CA ARG A 74 26.73 -7.77 10.06
C ARG A 74 26.42 -7.27 8.65
N PRO A 75 25.26 -6.62 8.40
CA PRO A 75 24.88 -6.12 7.09
C PRO A 75 25.86 -5.05 6.64
N GLY A 76 26.14 -5.02 5.33
CA GLY A 76 26.90 -3.95 4.72
C GLY A 76 26.17 -2.62 4.82
N ARG A 77 26.86 -1.50 4.59
CA ARG A 77 26.28 -0.15 4.73
C ARG A 77 25.00 0.05 3.91
N VAL A 78 24.98 -0.43 2.67
CA VAL A 78 23.79 -0.34 1.79
C VAL A 78 22.61 -1.14 2.34
N GLU A 79 22.87 -2.31 2.92
CA GLU A 79 21.83 -3.14 3.55
C GLU A 79 21.31 -2.50 4.83
N GLN A 80 22.20 -1.92 5.65
CA GLN A 80 21.81 -1.15 6.82
C GLN A 80 20.89 0.01 6.43
N GLU A 81 21.21 0.78 5.38
CA GLU A 81 20.37 1.88 4.91
C GLU A 81 18.96 1.39 4.51
N LYS A 82 18.85 0.22 3.84
CA LYS A 82 17.57 -0.42 3.53
C LYS A 82 16.81 -0.87 4.77
N LEU A 83 17.50 -1.49 5.74
CA LEU A 83 16.89 -1.93 7.00
C LEU A 83 16.41 -0.74 7.84
N ILE A 84 17.14 0.38 7.86
CA ILE A 84 16.71 1.61 8.51
C ILE A 84 15.46 2.19 7.82
N GLN A 85 15.40 2.18 6.49
CA GLN A 85 14.18 2.57 5.78
C GLN A 85 13.00 1.67 6.16
N MET A 86 13.21 0.35 6.28
CA MET A 86 12.20 -0.60 6.73
C MET A 86 11.76 -0.34 8.17
N ALA A 87 12.69 0.00 9.08
CA ALA A 87 12.37 0.40 10.45
C ALA A 87 11.50 1.66 10.49
N ASN A 88 11.84 2.69 9.69
CA ASN A 88 11.03 3.90 9.56
C ASN A 88 9.63 3.60 9.01
N ASP A 89 9.55 2.76 7.97
CA ASP A 89 8.26 2.36 7.40
C ASP A 89 7.43 1.53 8.40
N THR A 90 8.08 0.70 9.22
CA THR A 90 7.41 -0.07 10.28
C THR A 90 6.80 0.85 11.33
N HIS A 91 7.51 1.91 11.74
CA HIS A 91 6.98 2.96 12.61
C HIS A 91 5.79 3.69 11.94
N GLY A 92 5.91 4.01 10.66
CA GLY A 92 4.83 4.63 9.89
C GLY A 92 3.58 3.73 9.76
N LEU A 93 3.77 2.41 9.61
CA LEU A 93 2.67 1.42 9.59
C LEU A 93 2.00 1.34 10.96
N HIS A 94 2.77 1.33 12.05
CA HIS A 94 2.22 1.38 13.41
C HIS A 94 1.34 2.62 13.63
N SER A 95 1.81 3.80 13.21
CA SER A 95 1.01 5.03 13.25
C SER A 95 -0.22 4.97 12.35
N ARG A 96 -0.17 4.26 11.21
CA ARG A 96 -1.34 4.09 10.34
C ARG A 96 -2.41 3.22 11.00
N MET A 97 -2.01 2.16 11.72
CA MET A 97 -2.97 1.25 12.37
C MET A 97 -3.88 1.98 13.35
N SER A 98 -3.37 2.94 14.12
CA SER A 98 -4.19 3.69 15.09
C SER A 98 -5.25 4.59 14.44
N THR A 99 -5.11 4.89 13.15
CA THR A 99 -6.05 5.70 12.38
C THR A 99 -6.89 4.88 11.38
N THR A 100 -6.71 3.57 11.33
CA THR A 100 -7.43 2.70 10.37
C THR A 100 -8.70 2.15 11.01
N GLU A 101 -9.85 2.56 10.51
CA GLU A 101 -11.17 2.17 11.04
C GLU A 101 -11.68 0.85 10.46
N ASP A 102 -11.49 0.63 9.15
CA ASP A 102 -11.95 -0.60 8.49
C ASP A 102 -11.13 -1.82 8.94
N THR A 103 -11.82 -2.88 9.34
CA THR A 103 -11.21 -4.06 9.95
C THR A 103 -10.41 -4.90 8.95
N ASP A 104 -10.83 -4.97 7.69
CA ASP A 104 -10.09 -5.66 6.64
C ASP A 104 -8.82 -4.88 6.27
N GLU A 105 -8.92 -3.55 6.13
CA GLU A 105 -7.76 -2.69 5.90
C GLU A 105 -6.76 -2.79 7.07
N LEU A 106 -7.25 -2.70 8.31
CA LEU A 106 -6.42 -2.82 9.51
C LEU A 106 -5.69 -4.17 9.55
N HIS A 107 -6.37 -5.26 9.19
CA HIS A 107 -5.76 -6.59 9.14
C HIS A 107 -4.61 -6.64 8.13
N ILE A 108 -4.78 -6.06 6.94
CA ILE A 108 -3.72 -5.99 5.91
C ILE A 108 -2.55 -5.14 6.40
N VAL A 109 -2.81 -3.95 6.96
CA VAL A 109 -1.75 -3.07 7.49
C VAL A 109 -0.97 -3.78 8.60
N TYR A 110 -1.67 -4.47 9.50
CA TYR A 110 -1.05 -5.27 10.57
C TYR A 110 -0.20 -6.41 10.01
N GLN A 111 -0.69 -7.14 9.00
CA GLN A 111 0.10 -8.18 8.35
C GLN A 111 1.40 -7.63 7.75
N VAL A 112 1.35 -6.51 7.01
CA VAL A 112 2.55 -5.89 6.43
C VAL A 112 3.54 -5.43 7.51
N PHE A 113 3.03 -4.87 8.60
CA PHE A 113 3.86 -4.53 9.75
C PHE A 113 4.55 -5.76 10.36
N GLN A 114 3.85 -6.88 10.52
CA GLN A 114 4.43 -8.12 11.02
C GLN A 114 5.51 -8.67 10.08
N LEU A 115 5.30 -8.55 8.77
CA LEU A 115 6.29 -8.93 7.77
C LEU A 115 7.57 -8.11 7.89
N PHE A 116 7.47 -6.79 8.04
CA PHE A 116 8.64 -5.92 8.24
C PHE A 116 9.32 -6.19 9.57
N LEU A 117 8.56 -6.36 10.65
CA LEU A 117 9.13 -6.70 11.96
C LEU A 117 9.87 -8.05 11.93
N SER A 118 9.34 -9.04 11.20
CA SER A 118 9.99 -10.34 11.00
C SER A 118 11.30 -10.19 10.22
N ALA A 119 11.31 -9.40 9.15
CA ALA A 119 12.51 -9.13 8.35
C ALA A 119 13.57 -8.35 9.17
N LEU A 120 13.16 -7.32 9.91
CA LEU A 120 14.02 -6.56 10.82
C LEU A 120 14.63 -7.41 11.93
N LYS A 121 13.90 -8.39 12.48
CA LYS A 121 14.45 -9.32 13.49
C LYS A 121 15.55 -10.23 12.94
N LYS A 122 15.53 -10.49 11.63
CA LYS A 122 16.50 -11.34 10.93
C LYS A 122 17.61 -10.55 10.22
N TRP A 123 17.58 -9.22 10.32
CA TRP A 123 18.42 -8.32 9.53
C TRP A 123 18.33 -8.60 8.02
N SER A 124 17.15 -8.99 7.54
CA SER A 124 16.90 -9.30 6.14
C SER A 124 16.23 -8.13 5.43
N THR A 125 16.72 -7.81 4.23
CA THR A 125 16.03 -6.87 3.32
C THR A 125 14.96 -7.57 2.47
N THR A 126 14.85 -8.90 2.56
CA THR A 126 13.81 -9.66 1.88
C THR A 126 12.60 -9.84 2.78
N VAL A 127 11.42 -9.68 2.19
CA VAL A 127 10.14 -9.82 2.89
C VAL A 127 9.35 -10.92 2.20
N ASP A 128 9.02 -11.98 2.94
CA ASP A 128 8.23 -13.10 2.41
C ASP A 128 6.75 -12.70 2.34
N VAL A 129 6.23 -12.55 1.13
CA VAL A 129 4.89 -11.98 0.91
C VAL A 129 3.84 -13.08 0.75
N PRO A 130 2.79 -13.13 1.60
CA PRO A 130 1.76 -14.17 1.53
C PRO A 130 0.70 -13.95 0.44
N PHE A 131 0.77 -12.85 -0.31
CA PHE A 131 -0.28 -12.43 -1.27
C PHE A 131 -0.07 -12.96 -2.70
N GLY A 132 0.96 -13.79 -2.92
CA GLY A 132 1.46 -14.16 -4.25
C GLY A 132 2.28 -13.03 -4.88
N PHE A 133 2.85 -13.29 -6.06
CA PHE A 133 3.69 -12.32 -6.78
C PHE A 133 2.91 -11.62 -7.91
N PRO A 134 3.27 -10.37 -8.27
CA PRO A 134 2.66 -9.61 -9.37
C PRO A 134 2.64 -10.37 -10.70
N ASN A 135 1.75 -9.98 -11.61
CA ASN A 135 1.28 -10.77 -12.77
C ASN A 135 0.34 -11.90 -12.31
N PHE A 136 -0.71 -11.50 -11.57
CA PHE A 136 -1.66 -12.44 -10.97
C PHE A 136 -2.51 -13.22 -11.98
N GLU A 137 -2.53 -12.74 -13.23
CA GLU A 137 -3.19 -13.36 -14.37
C GLU A 137 -2.27 -13.23 -15.59
N ALA A 138 -2.37 -14.16 -16.55
CA ALA A 138 -1.47 -14.23 -17.70
C ALA A 138 -1.60 -13.03 -18.66
N ILE A 139 -2.77 -12.39 -18.67
CA ILE A 139 -3.06 -11.23 -19.52
C ILE A 139 -3.39 -10.05 -18.59
N SER A 140 -2.65 -8.96 -18.74
CA SER A 140 -2.83 -7.75 -17.94
C SER A 140 -4.11 -7.00 -18.29
N VAL A 141 -4.60 -6.16 -17.36
CA VAL A 141 -5.70 -5.22 -17.64
C VAL A 141 -5.37 -4.34 -18.84
N TYR A 142 -4.14 -3.81 -18.93
CA TYR A 142 -3.69 -3.02 -20.06
C TYR A 142 -3.95 -3.75 -21.39
N SER A 143 -3.55 -5.02 -21.45
CA SER A 143 -3.71 -5.85 -22.64
C SER A 143 -5.19 -6.09 -22.96
N VAL A 144 -6.01 -6.44 -21.97
CA VAL A 144 -7.45 -6.69 -22.15
C VAL A 144 -8.17 -5.44 -22.68
N VAL A 145 -7.95 -4.29 -22.05
CA VAL A 145 -8.60 -3.02 -22.41
C VAL A 145 -8.14 -2.54 -23.79
N THR A 146 -6.84 -2.65 -24.10
CA THR A 146 -6.29 -2.29 -25.40
C THR A 146 -6.92 -3.14 -26.51
N ASN A 147 -7.00 -4.46 -26.31
CA ASN A 147 -7.62 -5.35 -27.29
C ASN A 147 -9.08 -5.00 -27.51
N PHE A 148 -9.84 -4.76 -26.45
CA PHE A 148 -11.25 -4.38 -26.55
C PHE A 148 -11.43 -3.09 -27.37
N ALA A 149 -10.58 -2.08 -27.14
CA ALA A 149 -10.64 -0.82 -27.86
C ALA A 149 -10.37 -0.97 -29.37
N VAL A 150 -9.50 -1.91 -29.75
CA VAL A 150 -9.12 -2.20 -31.15
C VAL A 150 -10.04 -3.23 -31.81
N SER A 151 -10.66 -4.13 -31.03
CA SER A 151 -11.47 -5.24 -31.54
C SER A 151 -12.86 -4.85 -32.04
N SER A 152 -13.23 -3.57 -32.03
CA SER A 152 -14.48 -3.06 -32.63
C SER A 152 -14.49 -3.13 -34.18
N GLN A 153 -13.81 -4.14 -34.75
CA GLN A 153 -13.44 -4.35 -36.15
C GLN A 153 -14.62 -4.53 -37.11
N GLU A 154 -15.86 -4.60 -36.62
CA GLU A 154 -17.04 -4.65 -37.49
C GLU A 154 -17.20 -3.36 -38.32
N THR A 155 -16.53 -2.27 -37.92
CA THR A 155 -16.39 -1.08 -38.75
C THR A 155 -14.90 -0.76 -38.89
N ASN A 156 -14.37 -0.75 -40.12
CA ASN A 156 -13.02 -0.24 -40.45
C ASN A 156 -12.92 1.30 -40.26
N ASN A 157 -13.55 1.83 -39.20
CA ASN A 157 -13.64 3.25 -38.91
C ASN A 157 -12.53 3.65 -37.95
N VAL A 158 -11.41 4.10 -38.52
CA VAL A 158 -10.24 4.58 -37.79
C VAL A 158 -10.59 5.65 -36.74
N LYS A 159 -11.58 6.52 -37.01
CA LYS A 159 -11.99 7.55 -36.04
C LYS A 159 -12.64 6.95 -34.79
N GLN A 160 -13.46 5.91 -34.96
CA GLN A 160 -14.08 5.21 -33.84
C GLN A 160 -13.03 4.46 -33.01
N ILE A 161 -12.09 3.79 -33.67
CA ILE A 161 -10.98 3.10 -32.99
C ILE A 161 -10.17 4.10 -32.17
N GLN A 162 -9.80 5.25 -32.76
CA GLN A 162 -9.06 6.28 -32.06
C GLN A 162 -9.82 6.84 -30.85
N HIS A 163 -11.15 7.01 -30.97
CA HIS A 163 -12.00 7.40 -29.86
C HIS A 163 -12.02 6.34 -28.74
N ASN A 164 -12.16 5.05 -29.08
CA ASN A 164 -12.10 3.96 -28.12
C ASN A 164 -10.74 3.88 -27.41
N ILE A 165 -9.63 4.10 -28.13
CA ILE A 165 -8.28 4.17 -27.55
C ILE A 165 -8.14 5.33 -26.55
N HIS A 166 -8.76 6.48 -26.83
CA HIS A 166 -8.81 7.59 -25.89
C HIS A 166 -9.58 7.24 -24.62
N LEU A 167 -10.73 6.57 -24.74
CA LEU A 167 -11.50 6.10 -23.58
C LEU A 167 -10.75 5.02 -22.79
N ALA A 168 -10.07 4.09 -23.48
CA ALA A 168 -9.18 3.12 -22.87
C ALA A 168 -8.06 3.80 -22.05
N SER A 169 -7.42 4.81 -22.61
CA SER A 169 -6.37 5.58 -21.92
C SER A 169 -6.90 6.23 -20.62
N LYS A 170 -8.12 6.78 -20.66
CA LYS A 170 -8.80 7.34 -19.48
C LYS A 170 -9.12 6.28 -18.44
N LEU A 171 -9.66 5.13 -18.84
CA LEU A 171 -9.97 4.03 -17.93
C LEU A 171 -8.71 3.49 -17.25
N LEU A 172 -7.64 3.24 -18.02
CA LEU A 172 -6.39 2.72 -17.49
C LEU A 172 -5.74 3.70 -16.51
N THR A 173 -5.78 5.00 -16.85
CA THR A 173 -5.36 6.07 -15.94
C THR A 173 -6.19 6.05 -14.66
N LEU A 174 -7.52 5.98 -14.77
CA LEU A 174 -8.42 5.92 -13.61
C LEU A 174 -8.11 4.70 -12.72
N MET A 175 -7.86 3.52 -13.29
CA MET A 175 -7.50 2.32 -12.53
C MET A 175 -6.16 2.44 -11.80
N ASN A 176 -5.20 3.16 -12.39
CA ASN A 176 -3.93 3.42 -11.74
C ASN A 176 -4.05 4.46 -10.62
N THR A 177 -4.97 5.44 -10.72
CA THR A 177 -5.08 6.55 -9.75
C THR A 177 -6.16 6.36 -8.69
N TRP A 178 -7.20 5.58 -8.96
CA TRP A 178 -8.35 5.46 -8.07
C TRP A 178 -8.04 4.55 -6.89
N LYS A 179 -8.37 5.05 -5.70
CA LYS A 179 -8.40 4.28 -4.47
C LYS A 179 -9.69 3.45 -4.41
N VAL A 180 -9.57 2.15 -4.67
CA VAL A 180 -10.68 1.21 -4.48
C VAL A 180 -11.09 1.19 -3.00
N PRO A 181 -12.39 1.08 -2.69
CA PRO A 181 -12.87 1.12 -1.32
C PRO A 181 -12.52 -0.16 -0.54
N PRO A 182 -12.52 -0.10 0.81
CA PRO A 182 -12.44 -1.31 1.62
C PRO A 182 -13.57 -2.30 1.33
N PRO A 183 -13.40 -3.60 1.66
CA PRO A 183 -14.41 -4.62 1.41
C PRO A 183 -15.79 -4.32 2.00
N SER A 184 -15.86 -3.68 3.16
CA SER A 184 -17.12 -3.25 3.79
C SER A 184 -17.95 -2.37 2.85
N VAL A 185 -17.37 -1.26 2.41
CA VAL A 185 -17.99 -0.28 1.51
C VAL A 185 -18.22 -0.85 0.11
N TYR A 186 -17.29 -1.65 -0.42
CA TYR A 186 -17.44 -2.23 -1.75
C TYR A 186 -18.73 -3.05 -1.88
N HIS A 187 -19.05 -3.89 -0.89
CA HIS A 187 -20.21 -4.78 -0.96
C HIS A 187 -21.55 -4.09 -0.71
N GLU A 188 -21.56 -2.86 -0.17
CA GLU A 188 -22.76 -2.00 -0.15
C GLU A 188 -23.13 -1.53 -1.57
N VAL A 189 -22.12 -1.35 -2.42
CA VAL A 189 -22.30 -0.95 -3.82
C VAL A 189 -22.53 -2.17 -4.72
N VAL A 190 -21.76 -3.24 -4.53
CA VAL A 190 -21.78 -4.45 -5.38
C VAL A 190 -22.02 -5.72 -4.54
N PRO A 191 -23.27 -5.98 -4.09
CA PRO A 191 -23.57 -7.03 -3.10
C PRO A 191 -23.42 -8.46 -3.62
N ARG A 192 -23.40 -8.67 -4.94
CA ARG A 192 -23.40 -10.00 -5.58
C ARG A 192 -22.00 -10.58 -5.83
N VAL A 193 -20.95 -9.83 -5.56
CA VAL A 193 -19.56 -10.28 -5.75
C VAL A 193 -19.13 -11.17 -4.58
N ASP A 194 -18.33 -12.20 -4.87
CA ASP A 194 -17.74 -13.03 -3.82
C ASP A 194 -16.80 -12.20 -2.93
N ARG A 195 -17.10 -12.22 -1.62
CA ARG A 195 -16.34 -11.49 -0.61
C ARG A 195 -14.89 -11.90 -0.56
N MET A 196 -14.60 -13.20 -0.71
CA MET A 196 -13.22 -13.69 -0.65
C MET A 196 -12.41 -13.24 -1.86
N GLN A 197 -13.02 -13.30 -3.06
CA GLN A 197 -12.43 -12.77 -4.27
C GLN A 197 -12.07 -11.28 -4.14
N TYR A 198 -12.98 -10.44 -3.65
CA TYR A 198 -12.68 -9.01 -3.48
C TYR A 198 -11.63 -8.76 -2.40
N ARG A 199 -11.70 -9.45 -1.25
CA ARG A 199 -10.69 -9.32 -0.18
C ARG A 199 -9.28 -9.68 -0.66
N LEU A 200 -9.14 -10.72 -1.48
CA LEU A 200 -7.86 -11.09 -2.08
C LEU A 200 -7.35 -10.02 -3.05
N PHE A 201 -8.21 -9.51 -3.93
CA PHE A 201 -7.88 -8.39 -4.82
C PHE A 201 -7.44 -7.17 -4.01
N TYR A 202 -8.24 -6.76 -3.02
CA TYR A 202 -7.99 -5.59 -2.19
C TYR A 202 -6.68 -5.73 -1.40
N SER A 203 -6.38 -6.91 -0.85
CA SER A 203 -5.11 -7.18 -0.14
C SER A 203 -3.89 -7.03 -1.05
N ARG A 204 -3.97 -7.58 -2.27
CA ARG A 204 -2.90 -7.44 -3.28
C ARG A 204 -2.73 -6.00 -3.71
N TRP A 205 -3.84 -5.29 -3.96
CA TRP A 205 -3.81 -3.90 -4.38
C TRP A 205 -3.24 -3.00 -3.28
N MET A 206 -3.66 -3.20 -2.03
CA MET A 206 -3.08 -2.55 -0.86
C MET A 206 -1.57 -2.74 -0.78
N TYR A 207 -1.09 -3.99 -0.87
CA TYR A 207 0.32 -4.32 -0.73
C TYR A 207 1.19 -3.80 -1.88
N TYR A 208 0.76 -3.97 -3.13
CA TYR A 208 1.58 -3.71 -4.32
C TYR A 208 1.36 -2.33 -4.95
N VAL A 209 0.26 -1.65 -4.63
CA VAL A 209 -0.12 -0.38 -5.26
C VAL A 209 -0.29 0.73 -4.23
N LEU A 210 -1.13 0.55 -3.20
CA LEU A 210 -1.47 1.65 -2.28
C LEU A 210 -0.38 1.93 -1.24
N LEU A 211 0.03 0.93 -0.46
CA LEU A 211 1.03 1.09 0.59
C LEU A 211 2.40 1.57 0.06
N PRO A 212 2.92 1.09 -1.09
CA PRO A 212 4.20 1.54 -1.63
C PRO A 212 4.27 3.04 -1.97
N GLN A 213 3.13 3.71 -2.16
CA GLN A 213 3.10 5.17 -2.36
C GLN A 213 3.71 5.90 -1.15
N ARG A 214 3.51 5.37 0.07
CA ARG A 214 4.01 5.95 1.32
C ARG A 214 5.20 5.20 1.91
N PHE A 215 5.24 3.87 1.82
CA PHE A 215 6.23 3.02 2.47
C PHE A 215 7.27 2.53 1.46
N LYS A 216 8.47 3.12 1.49
CA LYS A 216 9.48 3.00 0.41
C LYS A 216 10.22 1.66 0.40
N SER A 217 10.09 0.87 1.45
CA SER A 217 10.60 -0.51 1.52
C SER A 217 9.77 -1.48 0.68
N LEU A 218 8.55 -1.09 0.27
CA LEU A 218 7.73 -1.87 -0.65
C LEU A 218 7.98 -1.45 -2.10
N LYS A 219 8.02 -2.43 -3.00
CA LYS A 219 8.09 -2.16 -4.44
C LYS A 219 6.70 -1.76 -4.96
N GLN A 220 6.63 -0.59 -5.59
CA GLN A 220 5.42 -0.07 -6.22
C GLN A 220 5.23 -0.67 -7.62
N TYR A 221 3.96 -0.93 -7.96
CA TYR A 221 3.53 -1.39 -9.26
C TYR A 221 2.31 -0.60 -9.73
N GLU A 222 2.06 -0.63 -11.04
CA GLU A 222 0.83 -0.10 -11.62
C GLU A 222 -0.28 -1.14 -11.58
N THR A 223 -1.49 -0.73 -11.21
CA THR A 223 -2.67 -1.61 -11.14
C THR A 223 -2.90 -2.33 -12.47
N VAL A 224 -2.82 -1.59 -13.58
CA VAL A 224 -3.18 -2.12 -14.90
C VAL A 224 -2.18 -3.12 -15.47
N GLU A 225 -0.96 -3.16 -14.93
CA GLU A 225 0.11 -4.06 -15.37
C GLU A 225 0.07 -5.41 -14.63
N ILE A 226 -0.18 -5.38 -13.32
CA ILE A 226 -0.02 -6.57 -12.47
C ILE A 226 -1.28 -7.40 -12.30
N PHE A 227 -2.44 -6.80 -12.55
CA PHE A 227 -3.75 -7.45 -12.48
C PHE A 227 -4.27 -7.77 -13.88
N GLY A 228 -5.25 -8.67 -13.97
CA GLY A 228 -5.89 -9.05 -15.23
C GLY A 228 -7.41 -8.92 -15.21
N GLN A 229 -8.06 -9.78 -16.00
CA GLN A 229 -9.50 -9.72 -16.27
C GLN A 229 -10.36 -9.73 -15.00
N LYS A 230 -10.04 -10.57 -14.00
CA LYS A 230 -10.87 -10.66 -12.79
C LYS A 230 -10.88 -9.36 -12.00
N ALA A 231 -9.73 -8.72 -11.86
CA ALA A 231 -9.64 -7.42 -11.19
C ALA A 231 -10.34 -6.32 -11.99
N LEU A 232 -10.21 -6.33 -13.32
CA LEU A 232 -10.92 -5.40 -14.19
C LEU A 232 -12.45 -5.54 -14.03
N GLN A 233 -12.98 -6.76 -13.95
CA GLN A 233 -14.40 -6.97 -13.68
C GLN A 233 -14.84 -6.41 -12.33
N LEU A 234 -14.07 -6.62 -11.26
CA LEU A 234 -14.37 -6.05 -9.93
C LEU A 234 -14.41 -4.53 -9.98
N PHE A 235 -13.38 -3.93 -10.59
CA PHE A 235 -13.30 -2.49 -10.76
C PHE A 235 -14.49 -1.93 -11.56
N LEU A 236 -14.79 -2.51 -12.72
CA LEU A 236 -15.88 -2.05 -13.59
C LEU A 236 -17.25 -2.21 -12.91
N LYS A 237 -17.49 -3.33 -12.21
CA LYS A 237 -18.75 -3.53 -11.47
C LYS A 237 -18.97 -2.40 -10.47
N PHE A 238 -17.93 -2.02 -9.73
CA PHE A 238 -18.02 -0.91 -8.79
C PHE A 238 -18.23 0.44 -9.49
N ALA A 239 -17.41 0.75 -10.50
CA ALA A 239 -17.49 1.99 -11.26
C ALA A 239 -18.86 2.22 -11.90
N VAL A 240 -19.40 1.18 -12.56
CA VAL A 240 -20.70 1.25 -13.23
C VAL A 240 -21.83 1.39 -12.22
N ASN A 241 -21.81 0.65 -11.11
CA ASN A 241 -22.85 0.76 -10.07
C ASN A 241 -22.84 2.13 -9.38
N LEU A 242 -21.67 2.75 -9.17
CA LEU A 242 -21.59 4.14 -8.68
C LEU A 242 -22.18 5.14 -9.67
N ALA A 243 -21.82 5.01 -10.95
CA ALA A 243 -22.35 5.88 -11.99
C ALA A 243 -23.88 5.78 -12.12
N GLU A 244 -24.44 4.57 -12.00
CA GLU A 244 -25.90 4.33 -11.98
C GLU A 244 -26.60 4.97 -10.78
N ARG A 245 -25.90 5.08 -9.63
CA ARG A 245 -26.40 5.77 -8.42
C ARG A 245 -26.24 7.29 -8.50
N GLY A 246 -25.65 7.83 -9.56
CA GLY A 246 -25.38 9.26 -9.72
C GLY A 246 -24.23 9.76 -8.84
N GLU A 247 -23.42 8.85 -8.29
CA GLU A 247 -22.24 9.19 -7.51
C GLU A 247 -21.05 9.44 -8.45
N ASP A 248 -20.28 10.51 -8.19
CA ASP A 248 -19.23 10.97 -9.09
C ASP A 248 -18.00 10.04 -9.02
N VAL A 249 -17.72 9.36 -10.14
CA VAL A 249 -16.49 8.57 -10.33
C VAL A 249 -15.34 9.55 -10.65
N GLN A 250 -14.87 10.26 -9.63
CA GLN A 250 -13.67 11.13 -9.63
C GLN A 250 -13.62 12.21 -10.74
N SER A 251 -14.61 13.10 -10.73
CA SER A 251 -14.83 14.29 -11.57
C SER A 251 -13.65 14.86 -12.38
N ARG A 252 -13.82 14.89 -13.71
CA ARG A 252 -13.40 16.00 -14.59
C ARG A 252 -14.22 16.00 -15.89
N SER A 253 -15.08 17.02 -16.02
CA SER A 253 -15.92 17.36 -17.20
C SER A 253 -17.12 16.42 -17.51
N LYS A 254 -18.34 16.97 -17.49
CA LYS A 254 -19.62 16.25 -17.66
C LYS A 254 -19.77 15.50 -18.99
N VAL A 255 -19.18 16.00 -20.08
CA VAL A 255 -19.29 15.39 -21.42
C VAL A 255 -18.42 14.11 -21.52
N SER A 256 -17.30 14.06 -20.81
CA SER A 256 -16.40 12.90 -20.81
C SER A 256 -16.94 11.72 -19.99
N VAL A 257 -17.88 11.95 -19.07
CA VAL A 257 -18.35 10.93 -18.13
C VAL A 257 -19.32 9.96 -18.80
N CYS A 258 -20.20 10.45 -19.68
CA CYS A 258 -21.19 9.61 -20.36
C CYS A 258 -20.53 8.60 -21.34
N ASP A 259 -19.56 9.06 -22.13
CA ASP A 259 -18.86 8.20 -23.09
C ASP A 259 -18.00 7.15 -22.37
N LEU A 260 -17.28 7.55 -21.32
CA LEU A 260 -16.48 6.64 -20.51
C LEU A 260 -17.36 5.62 -19.77
N GLY A 261 -18.49 6.04 -19.21
CA GLY A 261 -19.47 5.15 -18.59
C GLY A 261 -19.99 4.11 -19.57
N SER A 262 -20.40 4.54 -20.77
CA SER A 262 -20.87 3.64 -21.84
C SER A 262 -19.79 2.65 -22.28
N PHE A 263 -18.55 3.10 -22.38
CA PHE A 263 -17.39 2.25 -22.67
C PHE A 263 -17.14 1.22 -21.56
N MET A 264 -17.16 1.64 -20.29
CA MET A 264 -17.01 0.75 -19.13
C MET A 264 -18.12 -0.31 -19.08
N THR A 265 -19.37 0.06 -19.33
CA THR A 265 -20.50 -0.87 -19.37
C THR A 265 -20.36 -1.86 -20.54
N SER A 266 -19.96 -1.39 -21.72
CA SER A 266 -19.75 -2.25 -22.90
C SER A 266 -18.61 -3.24 -22.68
N LEU A 267 -17.52 -2.79 -22.06
CA LEU A 267 -16.39 -3.64 -21.69
C LEU A 267 -16.80 -4.66 -20.62
N LEU A 268 -17.53 -4.26 -19.58
CA LEU A 268 -18.01 -5.18 -18.55
C LEU A 268 -18.89 -6.28 -19.17
N ASN A 269 -19.82 -5.91 -20.05
CA ASN A 269 -20.66 -6.86 -20.78
C ASN A 269 -19.83 -7.80 -21.67
N PHE A 270 -18.75 -7.29 -22.30
CA PHE A 270 -17.83 -8.12 -23.07
C PHE A 270 -17.12 -9.16 -22.18
N LEU A 271 -16.67 -8.77 -20.98
CA LEU A 271 -15.97 -9.67 -20.05
C LEU A 271 -16.89 -10.73 -19.42
N ASP A 272 -18.17 -10.41 -19.23
CA ASP A 272 -19.15 -11.35 -18.66
C ASP A 272 -19.71 -12.34 -19.70
N ASN A 273 -19.40 -12.18 -21.00
CA ASN A 273 -19.86 -13.04 -22.10
C ASN A 273 -18.71 -13.86 -22.73
N PRO A 274 -18.39 -15.06 -22.19
CA PRO A 274 -17.21 -15.83 -22.58
C PRO A 274 -17.24 -16.39 -24.02
N THR A 275 -18.41 -16.51 -24.65
CA THR A 275 -18.53 -17.00 -26.04
C THR A 275 -17.96 -16.04 -27.09
N LYS A 276 -17.72 -14.77 -26.71
CA LYS A 276 -17.01 -13.77 -27.54
C LYS A 276 -15.56 -13.55 -27.10
N SER A 277 -15.13 -14.14 -25.98
CA SER A 277 -13.85 -13.85 -25.32
C SER A 277 -12.71 -14.81 -25.69
N ASP A 278 -12.92 -15.76 -26.62
CA ASP A 278 -11.86 -16.50 -27.29
C ASP A 278 -11.08 -15.58 -28.27
N VAL A 279 -10.68 -14.42 -27.75
CA VAL A 279 -9.83 -13.47 -28.45
C VAL A 279 -8.43 -14.06 -28.41
N LYS A 280 -8.08 -14.81 -29.47
CA LYS A 280 -6.70 -14.83 -29.92
C LYS A 280 -6.28 -13.37 -30.04
N LEU A 281 -5.43 -12.91 -29.10
CA LEU A 281 -4.80 -11.59 -29.14
C LEU A 281 -4.18 -11.37 -30.52
N LYS A 282 -4.92 -10.71 -31.41
CA LYS A 282 -4.39 -10.25 -32.68
C LYS A 282 -3.91 -8.83 -32.43
N ASN A 283 -2.64 -8.69 -32.06
CA ASN A 283 -1.95 -7.41 -31.89
C ASN A 283 -1.70 -6.72 -33.25
N ILE A 284 -2.70 -6.69 -34.14
CA ILE A 284 -2.61 -6.00 -35.42
C ILE A 284 -3.33 -4.67 -35.24
N LEU A 285 -2.56 -3.65 -34.89
CA LEU A 285 -3.04 -2.27 -34.83
C LEU A 285 -3.17 -1.73 -36.27
N PRO A 286 -4.29 -1.13 -36.66
CA PRO A 286 -4.39 -0.44 -37.94
C PRO A 286 -3.34 0.67 -38.06
N SER A 287 -2.76 0.87 -39.24
CA SER A 287 -1.78 1.92 -39.48
C SER A 287 -2.35 3.31 -39.11
N GLY A 288 -1.64 4.06 -38.27
CA GLY A 288 -2.02 5.42 -37.85
C GLY A 288 -2.85 5.52 -36.56
N VAL A 289 -3.07 4.41 -35.85
CA VAL A 289 -3.66 4.41 -34.50
C VAL A 289 -2.55 4.32 -33.46
N ASP A 290 -2.63 5.14 -32.40
CA ASP A 290 -1.71 5.08 -31.26
C ASP A 290 -2.17 4.04 -30.23
N LEU A 291 -1.24 3.51 -29.43
CA LEU A 291 -1.58 2.69 -28.27
C LEU A 291 -2.15 3.56 -27.12
N PRO A 292 -2.97 2.97 -26.22
CA PRO A 292 -3.46 3.69 -25.04
C PRO A 292 -2.30 4.17 -24.18
N LYS A 293 -2.41 5.42 -23.72
CA LYS A 293 -1.42 6.05 -22.84
C LYS A 293 -1.96 6.02 -21.41
N THR A 294 -1.12 5.61 -20.47
CA THR A 294 -1.38 5.72 -19.04
C THR A 294 -0.63 6.93 -18.49
N SER A 295 -1.27 7.74 -17.64
CA SER A 295 -0.49 8.67 -16.81
C SER A 295 0.01 7.91 -15.59
N ALA A 296 1.31 8.00 -15.32
CA ALA A 296 1.88 7.50 -14.07
C ALA A 296 1.21 8.21 -12.88
N MET A 297 1.10 7.52 -11.74
CA MET A 297 0.73 8.16 -10.48
C MET A 297 1.70 9.31 -10.19
N GLU A 298 1.23 10.56 -10.24
CA GLU A 298 2.04 11.70 -9.80
C GLU A 298 2.33 11.58 -8.30
N PHE A 299 3.62 11.65 -7.96
CA PHE A 299 4.14 11.47 -6.61
C PHE A 299 3.68 12.59 -5.69
N CYS A 300 2.62 12.35 -4.91
CA CYS A 300 2.30 13.26 -3.81
C CYS A 300 3.23 12.98 -2.63
N SER A 301 4.42 13.60 -2.65
CA SER A 301 5.23 13.75 -1.43
C SER A 301 4.50 14.71 -0.50
N LEU A 302 3.61 14.19 0.33
CA LEU A 302 3.07 14.92 1.46
C LEU A 302 4.22 15.19 2.44
N SER A 303 4.91 16.31 2.22
CA SER A 303 5.75 16.97 3.21
C SER A 303 4.89 17.19 4.45
N SER A 304 5.27 16.55 5.55
CA SER A 304 4.70 16.76 6.88
C SER A 304 4.77 18.25 7.25
N ARG A 305 3.67 18.99 7.09
CA ARG A 305 3.47 20.24 7.81
C ARG A 305 3.15 19.87 9.24
N THR A 306 4.14 20.01 10.11
CA THR A 306 3.97 20.10 11.56
C THR A 306 3.01 21.23 11.90
N THR A 307 1.75 20.89 12.20
CA THR A 307 0.84 21.77 12.92
C THR A 307 1.16 21.67 14.41
N ARG A 308 1.59 22.77 15.02
CA ARG A 308 1.71 22.91 16.47
C ARG A 308 0.34 22.70 17.11
N PRO A 309 0.23 21.97 18.25
CA PRO A 309 -1.01 21.93 18.99
C PRO A 309 -1.20 23.26 19.75
N SER A 310 -2.31 23.93 19.46
CA SER A 310 -2.84 25.04 20.23
C SER A 310 -3.38 24.53 21.57
N THR A 311 -2.80 25.01 22.66
CA THR A 311 -3.28 24.81 24.03
C THR A 311 -4.71 25.31 24.18
N THR A 312 -5.66 24.43 24.47
CA THR A 312 -6.95 24.81 25.05
C THR A 312 -7.20 23.95 26.27
N VAL A 313 -7.14 24.61 27.43
CA VAL A 313 -7.37 24.06 28.77
C VAL A 313 -8.85 23.67 28.87
N VAL A 314 -9.14 22.37 28.93
CA VAL A 314 -10.48 21.87 29.27
C VAL A 314 -10.53 21.65 30.78
N ARG A 315 -11.18 22.58 31.50
CA ARG A 315 -11.57 22.42 32.91
C ARG A 315 -12.54 21.24 33.04
N ARG A 316 -12.12 20.16 33.72
CA ARG A 316 -13.03 19.10 34.18
C ARG A 316 -13.95 19.67 35.28
N ARG A 317 -15.26 19.64 35.06
CA ARG A 317 -16.27 19.75 36.12
C ARG A 317 -16.52 18.35 36.69
N HIS A 318 -16.28 18.21 38.00
CA HIS A 318 -16.76 17.08 38.79
C HIS A 318 -18.29 17.08 38.81
N GLY A 319 -18.88 15.94 38.45
CA GLY A 319 -20.30 15.65 38.67
C GLY A 319 -20.39 14.38 39.52
N LEU A 320 -20.85 14.56 40.76
CA LEU A 320 -21.24 13.49 41.67
C LEU A 320 -22.32 12.62 41.04
N TRP A 321 -22.23 11.31 41.24
CA TRP A 321 -23.37 10.40 41.22
C TRP A 321 -23.41 9.64 42.54
N THR A 322 -24.46 9.93 43.31
CA THR A 322 -24.91 9.20 44.50
C THR A 322 -26.07 8.28 44.12
N THR A 323 -26.26 7.25 44.95
CA THR A 323 -27.35 6.24 45.02
C THR A 323 -27.31 5.16 43.94
N MET A 324 -27.41 3.87 44.24
CA MET A 324 -27.87 3.14 45.45
C MET A 324 -27.04 1.87 45.64
#